data_AF-A0A4R0QKZ5-F1
#
_entry.id   AF-A0A4R0QKZ5-F1
#
_cell.length_a   1.000
_cell.length_b   1.000
_cell.length_c   1.000
_cell.angle_alpha   90.00
_cell.angle_beta   90.00
_cell.angle_gamma   90.00
#
_symmetry.space_group_name_H-M   'P 1'
#
loop_
_entity.id
_entity.type
_entity.pdbx_description
1 polymer ?
#
loop_
_entity_poly.entity_id
_entity_poly.type
_entity_poly.pdbx_seq_one_letter_code
_entity_poly.pdbx_strand_id
1 'polypeptide(L)'
;AALSLENVFAEVICDGHHVHPAAVEVVLKSRGTDETVLITDCMRAGGQGEGDSRLGEFEVVVKDGAARLKHNGSLAGSILELIQAVQHLVEWNLATLPNALRMASLAPARSVGIDHICGQ
;
A
#
# COMPACT_ATOMS: atom_id res chain seq x y z
N ALA A 1 12.89 9.89 -6.84
CA ALA A 1 13.15 10.47 -5.51
C ALA A 1 13.27 9.37 -4.46
N ALA A 2 12.17 8.67 -4.11
CA ALA A 2 12.19 7.64 -3.06
C ALA A 2 13.25 6.54 -3.25
N LEU A 3 13.51 6.10 -4.49
CA LEU A 3 14.50 5.04 -4.77
C LEU A 3 15.97 5.50 -4.72
N SER A 4 16.25 6.79 -4.79
CA SER A 4 17.60 7.32 -5.04
C SER A 4 18.11 8.26 -3.96
N LEU A 5 17.23 8.76 -3.08
CA LEU A 5 17.61 9.61 -1.96
C LEU A 5 17.91 8.74 -0.73
N GLU A 6 18.79 9.22 0.13
CA GLU A 6 19.07 8.58 1.42
C GLU A 6 18.10 9.10 2.49
N ASN A 7 17.89 8.32 3.56
CA ASN A 7 17.08 8.69 4.72
C ASN A 7 15.63 9.08 4.36
N VAL A 8 15.03 8.38 3.41
CA VAL A 8 13.63 8.54 3.01
C VAL A 8 12.88 7.22 3.12
N PHE A 9 11.61 7.26 3.51
CA PHE A 9 10.76 6.07 3.49
C PHE A 9 10.02 6.01 2.16
N ALA A 10 9.89 4.82 1.59
CA ALA A 10 9.13 4.58 0.36
C ALA A 10 7.80 3.91 0.71
N GLU A 11 6.71 4.65 0.53
CA GLU A 11 5.37 4.11 0.63
C GLU A 11 5.01 3.28 -0.61
N VAL A 12 4.34 2.14 -0.43
CA VAL A 12 3.88 1.29 -1.51
C VAL A 12 2.51 0.69 -1.21
N ILE A 13 1.62 0.75 -2.21
CA ILE A 13 0.30 0.13 -2.19
C ILE A 13 0.42 -1.24 -2.85
N CYS A 14 0.40 -2.30 -2.06
CA CYS A 14 0.54 -3.67 -2.54
C CYS A 14 -0.83 -4.31 -2.82
N ASP A 15 -1.60 -3.77 -3.75
CA ASP A 15 -2.89 -4.34 -4.21
C ASP A 15 -2.82 -5.00 -5.59
N GLY A 16 -1.68 -4.89 -6.29
CA GLY A 16 -1.50 -5.40 -7.65
C GLY A 16 -2.19 -4.57 -8.74
N HIS A 17 -2.91 -3.50 -8.37
CA HIS A 17 -3.55 -2.58 -9.29
C HIS A 17 -2.77 -1.26 -9.43
N HIS A 18 -2.30 -0.71 -8.31
CA HIS A 18 -1.50 0.50 -8.26
C HIS A 18 -0.05 0.24 -8.69
N VAL A 19 0.53 -0.84 -8.17
CA VAL A 19 1.93 -1.19 -8.42
C VAL A 19 2.02 -2.67 -8.80
N HIS A 20 2.60 -2.92 -9.97
CA HIS A 20 2.88 -4.29 -10.42
C HIS A 20 3.88 -4.97 -9.47
N PRO A 21 3.75 -6.26 -9.12
CA PRO A 21 4.65 -6.95 -8.19
C PRO A 21 6.14 -6.81 -8.52
N ALA A 22 6.50 -6.82 -9.81
CA ALA A 22 7.89 -6.59 -10.24
C ALA A 22 8.42 -5.18 -9.88
N ALA A 23 7.57 -4.16 -9.88
CA ALA A 23 7.96 -2.82 -9.43
C ALA A 23 8.08 -2.75 -7.91
N VAL A 24 7.23 -3.48 -7.17
CA VAL A 24 7.38 -3.67 -5.72
C VAL A 24 8.72 -4.31 -5.39
N GLU A 25 9.13 -5.34 -6.15
CA GLU A 25 10.45 -5.97 -5.98
C GLU A 25 11.61 -4.98 -6.14
N VAL A 26 11.53 -4.05 -7.10
CA VAL A 26 12.53 -2.98 -7.27
C VAL A 26 12.58 -2.05 -6.05
N VAL A 27 11.43 -1.68 -5.49
CA VAL A 27 11.37 -0.88 -4.25
C VAL A 27 12.06 -1.63 -3.10
N LEU A 28 11.72 -2.90 -2.90
CA LEU A 28 12.28 -3.71 -1.82
C LEU A 28 13.80 -3.90 -1.97
N LYS A 29 14.29 -4.12 -3.19
CA LYS A 29 15.74 -4.21 -3.46
C LYS A 29 16.47 -2.89 -3.23
N SER A 30 15.80 -1.77 -3.46
CA SER A 30 16.39 -0.44 -3.34
C SER A 30 16.36 0.09 -1.91
N ARG A 31 15.29 -0.16 -1.15
CA ARG A 31 15.04 0.43 0.18
C ARG A 31 15.19 -0.55 1.33
N GLY A 32 15.15 -1.85 1.04
CA GLY A 32 15.04 -2.87 2.08
C GLY A 32 13.73 -2.76 2.87
N THR A 33 13.63 -3.55 3.94
CA THR A 33 12.40 -3.68 4.73
C THR A 33 12.29 -2.67 5.87
N ASP A 34 13.39 -2.00 6.22
CA ASP A 34 13.40 -0.95 7.24
C ASP A 34 12.90 0.41 6.71
N GLU A 35 13.03 0.67 5.40
CA GLU A 35 12.65 1.94 4.77
C GLU A 35 11.53 1.79 3.73
N THR A 36 10.93 0.60 3.60
CA THR A 36 9.69 0.40 2.83
C THR A 36 8.49 0.39 3.77
N VAL A 37 7.47 1.17 3.44
CA VAL A 37 6.26 1.32 4.25
C VAL A 37 5.06 0.83 3.45
N LEU A 38 4.37 -0.19 3.99
CA LEU A 38 3.10 -0.62 3.44
C LEU A 38 2.01 0.37 3.82
N ILE A 39 1.35 0.92 2.80
CA ILE A 39 0.17 1.76 2.95
C ILE A 39 -0.99 1.16 2.17
N THR A 40 -2.20 1.55 2.53
CA THR A 40 -3.38 1.17 1.76
C THR A 40 -3.74 2.24 0.73
N ASP A 41 -3.60 3.53 1.07
CA ASP A 41 -4.30 4.62 0.36
C ASP A 41 -5.81 4.32 0.21
N CYS A 42 -6.38 3.66 1.23
CA CYS A 42 -7.75 3.18 1.21
C CYS A 42 -8.72 4.34 1.30
N MET A 43 -9.66 4.39 0.35
CA MET A 43 -10.74 5.37 0.35
C MET A 43 -11.98 4.83 1.05
N ARG A 44 -13.00 5.67 1.25
CA ARG A 44 -14.18 5.35 2.07
C ARG A 44 -14.86 4.01 1.76
N ALA A 45 -14.76 3.50 0.54
CA ALA A 45 -15.36 2.24 0.12
C ALA A 45 -14.61 0.99 0.60
N GLY A 46 -13.46 1.13 1.28
CA GLY A 46 -12.78 0.03 1.94
C GLY A 46 -13.73 -0.73 2.87
N GLY A 47 -13.81 -2.05 2.68
CA GLY A 47 -14.70 -2.92 3.44
C GLY A 47 -16.20 -2.78 3.15
N GLN A 48 -16.62 -1.97 2.16
CA GLN A 48 -18.04 -1.78 1.82
C GLN A 48 -18.55 -2.69 0.68
N GLY A 49 -17.65 -3.43 0.01
CA GLY A 49 -17.98 -4.24 -1.17
C GLY A 49 -18.02 -3.42 -2.46
N GLU A 50 -18.43 -4.07 -3.55
CA GLU A 50 -18.55 -3.42 -4.86
C GLU A 50 -19.77 -2.50 -4.94
N GLY A 51 -19.64 -1.44 -5.74
CA GLY A 51 -20.72 -0.48 -5.97
C GLY A 51 -20.23 0.95 -6.18
N ASP A 52 -21.18 1.88 -6.18
CA ASP A 52 -20.92 3.29 -6.36
C ASP A 52 -20.42 3.95 -5.05
N SER A 53 -19.43 4.83 -5.16
CA SER A 53 -18.88 5.58 -4.04
C SER A 53 -18.38 6.97 -4.48
N ARG A 54 -17.73 7.69 -3.56
CA ARG A 54 -17.15 9.01 -3.82
C ARG A 54 -15.80 9.19 -3.13
N LEU A 55 -14.84 9.79 -3.83
CA LEU A 55 -13.60 10.29 -3.26
C LEU A 55 -13.63 11.82 -3.31
N GLY A 56 -13.99 12.46 -2.20
CA GLY A 56 -14.33 13.89 -2.21
C GLY A 56 -15.47 14.18 -3.19
N GLU A 57 -15.25 15.11 -4.12
CA GLU A 57 -16.23 15.46 -5.15
C GLU A 57 -16.31 14.43 -6.29
N PHE A 58 -15.34 13.54 -6.43
CA PHE A 58 -15.24 12.62 -7.56
C PHE A 58 -16.13 11.39 -7.40
N GLU A 59 -16.91 11.08 -8.45
CA GLU A 59 -17.69 9.85 -8.54
C GLU A 59 -16.80 8.65 -8.87
N VAL A 60 -16.92 7.60 -8.06
CA VAL A 60 -16.10 6.39 -8.14
C VAL A 60 -17.02 5.18 -8.26
N VAL A 61 -16.58 4.17 -9.00
CA VAL A 61 -17.15 2.82 -8.98
C VAL A 61 -16.08 1.87 -8.44
N VAL A 62 -16.45 1.05 -7.46
CA VAL A 62 -15.66 -0.06 -6.96
C VAL A 62 -16.11 -1.32 -7.66
N LYS A 63 -15.18 -1.93 -8.40
CA LYS A 63 -15.43 -3.16 -9.13
C LYS A 63 -14.11 -3.88 -9.43
N ASP A 64 -14.14 -5.21 -9.46
CA ASP A 64 -13.02 -6.07 -9.83
C ASP A 64 -11.77 -5.78 -8.97
N GLY A 65 -11.98 -5.53 -7.68
CA GLY A 65 -10.92 -5.28 -6.69
C GLY A 65 -10.35 -3.85 -6.66
N ALA A 66 -10.85 -2.92 -7.49
CA ALA A 66 -10.29 -1.57 -7.57
C ALA A 66 -11.36 -0.46 -7.55
N ALA A 67 -10.99 0.69 -6.98
CA ALA A 67 -11.76 1.93 -7.04
C ALA A 67 -11.32 2.75 -8.27
N ARG A 68 -12.27 3.09 -9.15
CA ARG A 68 -12.00 3.86 -10.37
C ARG A 68 -12.95 5.02 -10.56
N LEU A 69 -12.45 6.14 -11.06
CA LEU A 69 -13.26 7.30 -11.47
C LEU A 69 -14.23 6.90 -12.58
N LYS A 70 -15.52 7.22 -12.42
CA LYS A 70 -16.54 6.86 -13.42
C LYS A 70 -16.30 7.49 -14.79
N HIS A 71 -15.76 8.71 -14.82
CA HIS A 71 -15.66 9.48 -16.06
C HIS A 71 -14.50 9.03 -16.97
N ASN A 72 -13.44 8.42 -16.45
CA ASN A 72 -12.26 8.06 -17.25
C ASN A 72 -11.57 6.73 -16.84
N GLY A 73 -12.03 6.05 -15.79
CA GLY A 73 -11.48 4.77 -15.34
C GLY A 73 -10.14 4.84 -14.59
N SER A 74 -9.61 6.04 -14.30
CA SER A 74 -8.40 6.22 -13.50
C SER A 74 -8.61 5.68 -12.07
N LEU A 75 -7.54 5.15 -11.45
CA LEU A 75 -7.58 4.74 -10.04
C LEU A 75 -7.88 5.95 -9.14
N ALA A 76 -8.67 5.72 -8.09
CA ALA A 76 -9.12 6.76 -7.15
C ALA A 76 -9.03 6.27 -5.71
N GLY A 77 -7.80 6.26 -5.18
CA GLY A 77 -7.45 5.53 -3.97
C GLY A 77 -7.57 4.01 -4.17
N SER A 78 -7.44 3.26 -3.08
CA SER A 78 -7.63 1.80 -3.08
C SER A 78 -8.84 1.40 -2.22
N ILE A 79 -9.13 0.10 -2.23
CA ILE A 79 -10.00 -0.57 -1.26
C ILE A 79 -9.21 -1.60 -0.43
N LEU A 80 -7.88 -1.51 -0.45
CA LEU A 80 -6.97 -2.48 0.14
C LEU A 80 -7.08 -2.49 1.67
N GLU A 81 -7.21 -3.67 2.25
CA GLU A 81 -6.99 -3.86 3.69
C GLU A 81 -5.49 -4.08 3.95
N LEU A 82 -4.94 -3.48 5.01
CA LEU A 82 -3.50 -3.54 5.27
C LEU A 82 -2.99 -4.99 5.44
N ILE A 83 -3.82 -5.89 5.97
CA ILE A 83 -3.49 -7.32 6.09
C ILE A 83 -3.33 -8.00 4.72
N GLN A 84 -4.09 -7.56 3.71
CA GLN A 84 -3.96 -8.08 2.35
C GLN A 84 -2.63 -7.63 1.72
N ALA A 85 -2.16 -6.40 2.00
CA ALA A 85 -0.84 -5.96 1.57
C ALA A 85 0.27 -6.89 2.10
N VAL A 86 0.17 -7.30 3.36
CA VAL A 86 1.09 -8.27 3.99
C VAL A 86 1.00 -9.65 3.32
N GLN A 87 -0.22 -10.15 3.10
CA GLN A 87 -0.46 -11.44 2.44
C GLN A 87 0.10 -11.45 1.02
N HIS A 88 -0.19 -10.42 0.24
CA HIS A 88 0.28 -10.27 -1.14
C HIS A 88 1.81 -10.33 -1.23
N LEU A 89 2.55 -9.63 -0.36
CA LEU A 89 4.01 -9.71 -0.39
C LEU A 89 4.56 -11.12 -0.15
N VAL A 90 3.91 -11.90 0.72
CA VAL A 90 4.28 -13.28 1.01
C VAL A 90 3.91 -14.19 -0.16
N GLU A 91 2.70 -14.05 -0.71
CA GLU A 91 2.19 -14.82 -1.85
C GLU A 91 2.97 -14.55 -3.14
N TRP A 92 3.37 -13.30 -3.37
CA TRP A 92 4.24 -12.91 -4.49
C TRP A 92 5.70 -13.32 -4.28
N ASN A 93 6.03 -13.95 -3.16
CA ASN A 93 7.38 -14.38 -2.79
C ASN A 93 8.39 -13.22 -2.80
N LEU A 94 7.95 -12.02 -2.40
CA LEU A 94 8.78 -10.81 -2.34
C LEU A 94 9.31 -10.54 -0.93
N ALA A 95 8.64 -11.04 0.10
CA ALA A 95 9.10 -10.93 1.48
C ALA A 95 8.67 -12.13 2.33
N THR A 96 9.45 -12.42 3.36
CA THR A 96 9.01 -13.32 4.44
C THR A 96 7.93 -12.65 5.28
N LEU A 97 7.07 -13.42 5.96
CA LEU A 97 6.02 -12.87 6.82
C LEU A 97 6.56 -11.85 7.87
N PRO A 98 7.67 -12.12 8.61
CA PRO A 98 8.22 -11.13 9.54
C PRO A 98 8.68 -9.82 8.86
N ASN A 99 9.21 -9.91 7.64
CA ASN A 99 9.62 -8.73 6.88
C ASN A 99 8.40 -7.95 6.37
N ALA A 100 7.36 -8.63 5.90
CA ALA A 100 6.11 -7.99 5.49
C ALA A 100 5.42 -7.30 6.67
N LEU A 101 5.38 -7.95 7.85
CA LEU A 101 4.87 -7.35 9.08
C LEU A 101 5.69 -6.13 9.50
N ARG A 102 7.04 -6.20 9.45
CA ARG A 102 7.91 -5.03 9.73
C ARG A 102 7.54 -3.83 8.87
N MET A 103 7.31 -4.05 7.57
CA MET A 103 6.93 -2.97 6.64
C MET A 103 5.52 -2.43 6.89
N ALA A 104 4.63 -3.20 7.53
CA ALA A 104 3.28 -2.77 7.93
C ALA A 104 3.18 -2.22 9.36
N SER A 105 4.22 -2.34 10.19
CA SER A 105 4.18 -1.93 11.60
C SER A 105 5.37 -1.03 11.99
N LEU A 106 6.58 -1.58 12.04
CA LEU A 106 7.75 -0.89 12.58
C LEU A 106 8.27 0.20 11.63
N ALA A 107 8.32 -0.07 10.33
CA ALA A 107 8.77 0.90 9.35
C ALA A 107 7.89 2.17 9.32
N PRO A 108 6.55 2.10 9.28
CA PRO A 108 5.71 3.30 9.40
C PRO A 108 5.85 3.99 10.76
N ALA A 109 6.00 3.24 11.87
CA ALA A 109 6.20 3.87 13.17
C ALA A 109 7.51 4.68 13.23
N ARG A 110 8.59 4.15 12.63
CA ARG A 110 9.87 4.85 12.50
C ARG A 110 9.80 6.05 11.57
N SER A 111 9.06 5.96 10.47
CA SER A 111 8.96 7.05 9.49
C SER A 111 8.37 8.33 10.08
N VAL A 112 7.55 8.20 11.13
CA VAL A 112 6.94 9.32 11.86
C VAL A 112 7.46 9.50 13.29
N GLY A 113 8.50 8.76 13.68
CA GLY A 113 9.18 8.94 14.98
C GLY A 113 8.41 8.47 16.22
N ILE A 114 7.50 7.51 16.08
CA ILE A 114 6.65 6.99 17.17
C ILE A 114 6.91 5.50 17.49
N ASP A 115 8.03 4.95 17.04
CA ASP A 115 8.43 3.55 17.27
C ASP A 115 8.72 3.21 18.75
N HIS A 116 8.78 4.23 19.61
CA HIS A 116 8.81 4.12 21.06
C HIS A 116 7.40 3.93 21.69
N ILE A 117 6.34 4.09 20.90
CA ILE A 117 4.93 3.94 21.32
C ILE A 117 4.31 2.69 20.68
N CYS A 118 4.59 2.42 19.39
CA CYS A 118 4.00 1.31 18.65
C CYS A 118 4.96 0.73 17.59
N GLY A 119 4.50 -0.31 16.87
CA GLY A 119 5.23 -0.89 15.74
C GLY A 119 6.12 -2.10 16.07
N GLN A 120 6.18 -2.54 17.33
CA GLN A 120 6.93 -3.72 17.79
C GLN A 120 6.01 -4.90 18.10
#